data_AF-A0A1F7LS97-F1
#
_entry.id   AF-A0A1F7LS97-F1
#
_cell.length_a   1.000
_cell.length_b   1.000
_cell.length_c   1.000
_cell.angle_alpha   90.00
_cell.angle_beta   90.00
_cell.angle_gamma   90.00
#
_symmetry.space_group_name_H-M   'P 1'
#
loop_
_entity.id
_entity.type
_entity.pdbx_description
1 polymer ?
#
loop_
_entity_poly.entity_id
_entity_poly.type
_entity_poly.pdbx_seq_one_letter_code
_entity_poly.pdbx_strand_id
1 'polypeptide(L)'
;MTLGGYLQKHGREAVIWYGGLGLLSAQVARNLVLPRSYLYIVAREIDTIGIRSVAVALTAALFTGMVLALQSAVNMARFGAENYVGPVVALSILRELGPVLTAILVGGKVASGITAELGSMQVTEQIDALRAIGVNYIKRLVVPRLMAAVLVFPLVTI
;
A
#
# COMPACT_ATOMS: atom_id res chain seq x y z
N MET A 1 -29.31 -29.26 -0.36
CA MET A 1 -28.25 -28.47 -1.05
C MET A 1 -27.16 -29.44 -1.47
N THR A 2 -27.02 -29.73 -2.76
CA THR A 2 -25.99 -30.65 -3.26
C THR A 2 -24.63 -29.93 -3.28
N LEU A 3 -23.57 -30.61 -2.83
CA LEU A 3 -22.19 -30.09 -2.75
C LEU A 3 -21.73 -29.46 -4.09
N GLY A 4 -22.19 -30.01 -5.22
CA GLY A 4 -21.93 -29.47 -6.56
C GLY A 4 -22.55 -28.09 -6.83
N GLY A 5 -23.73 -27.78 -6.28
CA GLY A 5 -24.34 -26.46 -6.41
C GLY A 5 -23.62 -25.38 -5.59
N TYR A 6 -23.00 -25.76 -4.46
CA TYR A 6 -22.21 -24.86 -3.63
C TYR A 6 -20.88 -24.48 -4.30
N LEU A 7 -20.21 -25.47 -4.91
CA LEU A 7 -18.97 -25.27 -5.68
C LEU A 7 -19.20 -24.45 -6.95
N GLN A 8 -20.30 -24.66 -7.67
CA GLN A 8 -20.62 -23.91 -8.88
C GLN A 8 -20.98 -22.44 -8.58
N LYS A 9 -21.66 -22.19 -7.45
CA LYS A 9 -21.96 -20.83 -6.99
C LYS A 9 -20.70 -20.09 -6.55
N HIS A 10 -19.84 -20.71 -5.73
CA HIS A 10 -18.55 -20.13 -5.33
C HIS A 10 -17.63 -19.90 -6.51
N GLY A 11 -17.55 -20.83 -7.47
CA GLY A 11 -16.76 -20.67 -8.68
C GLY A 11 -17.21 -19.48 -9.52
N ARG A 12 -18.52 -19.28 -9.66
CA ARG A 12 -19.06 -18.14 -10.43
C ARG A 12 -18.83 -16.81 -9.73
N GLU A 13 -19.01 -16.75 -8.41
CA GLU A 13 -18.73 -15.55 -7.61
C GLU A 13 -17.25 -15.17 -7.66
N ALA A 14 -16.33 -16.15 -7.55
CA ALA A 14 -14.89 -15.91 -7.67
C ALA A 14 -14.53 -15.29 -9.03
N VAL A 15 -15.04 -15.85 -10.13
CA VAL A 15 -14.79 -15.32 -11.49
C VAL A 15 -15.28 -13.89 -11.63
N ILE A 16 -16.45 -13.57 -11.07
CA ILE A 16 -17.00 -12.19 -11.11
C ILE A 16 -16.11 -11.23 -10.31
N TRP A 17 -15.64 -11.62 -9.12
CA TRP A 17 -14.76 -10.79 -8.30
C TRP A 17 -13.41 -10.52 -8.98
N TYR A 18 -12.73 -11.57 -9.44
CA TYR A 18 -11.45 -11.41 -10.13
C TYR A 18 -11.61 -10.67 -11.47
N GLY A 19 -12.69 -10.92 -12.20
CA GLY A 19 -13.02 -10.20 -13.43
C GLY A 19 -13.28 -8.71 -13.17
N GLY A 20 -14.05 -8.38 -12.14
CA GLY A 20 -14.31 -7.00 -11.72
C GLY A 20 -13.05 -6.25 -11.31
N LEU A 21 -12.17 -6.90 -10.55
CA LEU A 21 -10.85 -6.36 -10.19
C LEU A 21 -10.02 -6.09 -11.45
N GLY A 22 -9.93 -7.05 -12.38
CA GLY A 22 -9.20 -6.88 -13.63
C GLY A 22 -9.72 -5.71 -14.48
N LEU A 23 -11.04 -5.56 -14.58
CA LEU A 23 -11.66 -4.44 -15.27
C LEU A 23 -11.35 -3.11 -14.60
N LEU A 24 -11.40 -3.03 -13.27
CA LEU A 24 -11.06 -1.82 -12.52
C LEU A 24 -9.58 -1.47 -12.69
N SER A 25 -8.68 -2.44 -12.59
CA SER A 25 -7.24 -2.25 -12.84
C SER A 25 -6.99 -1.73 -14.26
N ALA A 26 -7.64 -2.30 -15.27
CA ALA A 26 -7.52 -1.84 -16.65
C ALA A 26 -8.07 -0.40 -16.82
N GLN A 27 -9.18 -0.07 -16.16
CA GLN A 27 -9.74 1.29 -16.18
C GLN A 27 -8.81 2.30 -15.49
N VAL A 28 -8.18 1.93 -14.37
CA VAL A 28 -7.18 2.78 -13.70
C VAL A 28 -5.98 3.00 -14.61
N ALA A 29 -5.46 1.93 -15.24
CA ALA A 29 -4.34 2.02 -16.17
C ALA A 29 -4.65 2.95 -17.37
N ARG A 30 -5.85 2.81 -17.96
CA ARG A 30 -6.28 3.68 -19.07
C ARG A 30 -6.44 5.14 -18.65
N ASN A 31 -6.75 5.39 -17.38
CA ASN A 31 -7.00 6.72 -16.84
C ASN A 31 -5.82 7.30 -16.04
N LEU A 32 -4.63 6.68 -16.15
CA LEU A 32 -3.45 7.06 -15.37
C LEU A 32 -2.94 8.48 -15.71
N VAL A 33 -3.14 8.92 -16.96
CA VAL A 33 -2.77 10.28 -17.38
C VAL A 33 -3.79 11.28 -16.84
N LEU A 34 -3.41 11.95 -15.75
CA LEU A 34 -4.20 12.99 -15.12
C LEU A 34 -4.04 14.34 -15.83
N PRO A 35 -5.12 15.12 -15.98
CA PRO A 35 -5.03 16.53 -16.35
C PRO A 35 -4.24 17.29 -15.27
N ARG A 36 -3.53 18.36 -15.65
CA ARG A 36 -2.75 19.20 -14.71
C ARG A 36 -3.57 19.69 -13.51
N SER A 37 -4.87 19.92 -13.70
CA SER A 37 -5.77 20.34 -12.63
C SER A 37 -5.97 19.30 -11.52
N TYR A 38 -5.64 18.02 -11.72
CA TYR A 38 -5.79 16.99 -10.69
C TYR A 38 -4.50 16.79 -9.86
N LEU A 39 -3.39 17.44 -10.23
CA LEU A 39 -2.11 17.30 -9.52
C LEU A 39 -2.17 17.82 -8.08
N TYR A 40 -3.00 18.83 -7.80
CA TYR A 40 -3.17 19.30 -6.41
C TYR A 40 -3.80 18.22 -5.51
N ILE A 41 -4.68 17.37 -6.08
CA ILE A 41 -5.30 16.26 -5.36
C ILE A 41 -4.24 15.21 -5.06
N VAL A 42 -3.40 14.88 -6.05
CA VAL A 42 -2.27 13.96 -5.87
C VAL A 42 -1.33 14.47 -4.77
N ALA A 43 -0.97 15.76 -4.80
CA ALA A 43 -0.09 16.36 -3.78
C ALA A 43 -0.69 16.26 -2.37
N ARG A 44 -1.99 16.50 -2.22
CA ARG A 44 -2.70 16.35 -0.94
C ARG A 44 -2.70 14.89 -0.46
N GLU A 45 -2.87 13.93 -1.36
CA GLU A 45 -2.80 12.50 -1.03
C GLU A 45 -1.37 12.09 -0.66
N ILE A 46 -0.34 12.62 -1.33
CA ILE A 46 1.06 12.40 -0.98
C ILE A 46 1.33 12.86 0.45
N ASP A 47 0.87 14.05 0.81
CA ASP A 47 1.02 14.61 2.16
C ASP A 47 0.31 13.73 3.20
N THR A 48 -0.94 13.37 2.92
CA THR A 48 -1.77 12.57 3.83
C THR A 48 -1.21 11.15 4.01
N ILE A 49 -0.87 10.47 2.93
CA ILE A 49 -0.34 9.09 2.96
C ILE A 49 1.07 9.10 3.53
N GLY A 50 1.93 10.02 3.10
CA GLY A 50 3.32 10.14 3.52
C GLY A 50 3.44 10.42 5.02
N ILE A 51 2.96 11.57 5.48
CA ILE A 51 3.13 11.99 6.88
C ILE A 51 2.52 10.95 7.83
N ARG A 52 1.32 10.43 7.52
CA ARG A 52 0.68 9.43 8.38
C ARG A 52 1.46 8.12 8.42
N SER A 53 2.20 7.76 7.38
CA SER A 53 2.92 6.49 7.30
C SER A 53 4.30 6.53 7.96
N VAL A 54 4.95 7.71 7.98
CA VAL A 54 6.30 7.90 8.55
C VAL A 54 6.38 7.42 10.01
N ALA A 55 5.40 7.76 10.85
CA ALA A 55 5.42 7.35 12.26
C ALA A 55 5.44 5.82 12.43
N VAL A 56 4.69 5.08 11.60
CA VAL A 56 4.62 3.61 11.66
C VAL A 56 5.92 3.00 11.12
N ALA A 57 6.42 3.52 9.99
CA ALA A 57 7.65 3.06 9.38
C ALA A 57 8.87 3.26 10.30
N LEU A 58 9.02 4.46 10.88
CA LEU A 58 10.11 4.78 11.81
C LEU A 58 10.09 3.90 13.05
N THR A 59 8.91 3.71 13.65
CA THR A 59 8.77 2.88 14.85
C THR A 59 9.18 1.44 14.55
N ALA A 60 8.71 0.89 13.41
CA ALA A 60 9.08 -0.46 12.98
C ALA A 60 10.59 -0.58 12.68
N ALA A 61 11.15 0.35 11.91
CA ALA A 61 12.57 0.35 11.55
C ALA A 61 13.47 0.47 12.77
N LEU A 62 13.11 1.30 13.76
CA LEU A 62 13.85 1.45 15.00
C LEU A 62 13.89 0.14 15.79
N PHE A 63 12.73 -0.44 16.10
CA PHE A 63 12.68 -1.67 16.89
C PHE A 63 13.31 -2.86 16.17
N THR A 64 13.02 -3.05 14.89
CA THR A 64 13.64 -4.12 14.11
C THR A 64 15.14 -3.92 13.97
N GLY A 65 15.61 -2.69 13.74
CA GLY A 65 17.03 -2.37 13.67
C GLY A 65 17.77 -2.66 14.97
N MET A 66 17.20 -2.30 16.13
CA MET A 66 17.78 -2.62 17.44
C MET A 66 17.91 -4.13 17.67
N VAL A 67 16.87 -4.89 17.33
CA VAL A 67 16.88 -6.36 17.49
C VAL A 67 17.94 -7.00 16.59
N LEU A 68 18.04 -6.58 15.33
CA LEU A 68 19.03 -7.09 14.39
C LEU A 68 20.45 -6.73 14.78
N ALA A 69 20.68 -5.51 15.24
CA ALA A 69 22.00 -5.07 15.69
C ALA A 69 22.48 -5.89 16.89
N LEU A 70 21.62 -6.07 17.89
CA LEU A 70 21.94 -6.88 19.07
C LEU A 70 22.22 -8.34 18.70
N GLN A 71 21.35 -8.95 17.88
CA GLN A 71 21.51 -10.33 17.45
C GLN A 71 22.79 -10.51 16.61
N SER A 72 23.07 -9.59 15.70
CA SER A 72 24.26 -9.62 14.85
C SER A 72 25.54 -9.44 15.68
N ALA A 73 25.55 -8.54 16.66
CA ALA A 73 26.68 -8.34 17.55
C ALA A 73 27.04 -9.62 18.32
N VAL A 74 26.04 -10.27 18.94
CA VAL A 74 26.25 -11.53 19.67
C VAL A 74 26.75 -12.65 18.76
N ASN A 75 26.26 -12.72 17.52
CA ASN A 75 26.71 -13.73 16.56
C ASN A 75 28.14 -13.47 16.07
N MET A 76 28.46 -12.23 15.70
CA MET A 76 29.78 -11.87 15.15
C MET A 76 30.90 -11.91 16.18
N ALA A 77 30.61 -11.57 17.45
CA ALA A 77 31.58 -11.67 18.55
C ALA A 77 32.12 -13.10 18.71
N ARG A 78 31.30 -14.13 18.45
CA ARG A 78 31.73 -15.55 18.51
C ARG A 78 32.79 -15.92 17.48
N PHE A 79 32.85 -15.17 16.37
CA PHE A 79 33.79 -15.39 15.28
C PHE A 79 34.91 -14.34 15.25
N GLY A 80 34.99 -13.45 16.25
CA GLY A 80 35.93 -12.32 16.27
C GLY A 80 35.68 -11.26 15.20
N ALA A 81 34.46 -11.21 14.65
CA ALA A 81 34.09 -10.43 13.46
C ALA A 81 33.23 -9.19 13.78
N GLU A 82 33.42 -8.57 14.96
CA GLU A 82 32.56 -7.47 15.46
C GLU A 82 32.47 -6.26 14.52
N ASN A 83 33.53 -6.00 13.74
CA ASN A 83 33.56 -4.92 12.75
C ASN A 83 32.54 -5.10 11.61
N TYR A 84 32.01 -6.31 11.39
CA TYR A 84 31.03 -6.59 10.34
C TYR A 84 29.58 -6.39 10.77
N VAL A 85 29.32 -6.09 12.04
CA VAL A 85 27.95 -5.90 12.56
C VAL A 85 27.23 -4.77 11.83
N GLY A 86 27.87 -3.60 11.68
CA GLY A 86 27.29 -2.44 11.00
C GLY A 86 26.93 -2.74 9.53
N PRO A 87 27.87 -3.19 8.69
CA PRO A 87 27.60 -3.53 7.30
C PRO A 87 26.51 -4.59 7.11
N VAL A 88 26.50 -5.64 7.93
CA VAL A 88 25.51 -6.72 7.84
C VAL A 88 24.11 -6.17 8.14
N VAL A 89 23.96 -5.40 9.22
CA VAL A 89 22.68 -4.81 9.61
C VAL A 89 22.17 -3.84 8.54
N ALA A 90 23.04 -2.94 8.06
CA ALA A 90 22.67 -1.97 7.04
C ALA A 90 22.20 -2.63 5.73
N LEU A 91 22.95 -3.63 5.23
CA LEU A 91 22.59 -4.36 4.01
C LEU A 91 21.29 -5.16 4.17
N SER A 92 21.08 -5.79 5.34
CA SER A 92 19.88 -6.57 5.63
C SER A 92 18.62 -5.70 5.64
N ILE A 93 18.72 -4.51 6.24
CA ILE A 93 17.61 -3.55 6.26
C ILE A 93 17.36 -2.98 4.86
N LEU A 94 18.39 -2.49 4.16
CA LEU A 94 18.19 -1.81 2.87
C LEU A 94 17.71 -2.75 1.74
N ARG A 95 18.14 -4.02 1.75
CA ARG A 95 17.85 -4.95 0.63
C ARG A 95 16.62 -5.81 0.84
N GLU A 96 16.30 -6.14 2.09
CA GLU A 96 15.25 -7.13 2.38
C GLU A 96 14.21 -6.55 3.32
N LEU A 97 14.61 -6.24 4.55
CA LEU A 97 13.65 -5.99 5.63
C LEU A 97 12.95 -4.64 5.50
N GLY A 98 13.63 -3.60 5.03
CA GLY A 98 13.03 -2.29 4.79
C GLY A 98 11.84 -2.39 3.82
N PRO A 99 12.05 -2.84 2.57
CA PRO A 99 10.95 -3.01 1.61
C PRO A 99 9.83 -3.92 2.11
N VAL A 100 10.16 -5.05 2.74
CA VAL A 100 9.16 -6.02 3.24
C VAL A 100 8.34 -5.45 4.37
N LEU A 101 8.96 -4.80 5.36
CA LEU A 101 8.27 -4.22 6.51
C LEU A 101 7.39 -3.05 6.09
N THR A 102 7.87 -2.17 5.20
CA THR A 102 7.05 -1.08 4.66
C THR A 102 5.87 -1.64 3.87
N ALA A 103 6.08 -2.64 3.00
CA ALA A 103 5.01 -3.25 2.21
C ALA A 103 3.91 -3.87 3.06
N ILE A 104 4.25 -4.49 4.21
CA ILE A 104 3.25 -5.11 5.08
C ILE A 104 2.58 -4.07 6.00
N LEU A 105 3.38 -3.29 6.72
CA LEU A 105 2.87 -2.40 7.78
C LEU A 105 2.23 -1.13 7.19
N VAL A 106 2.97 -0.42 6.34
CA VAL A 106 2.49 0.80 5.68
C VAL A 106 1.46 0.43 4.61
N GLY A 107 1.71 -0.63 3.84
CA GLY A 107 0.75 -1.24 2.92
C GLY A 107 -0.61 -1.49 3.54
N GLY A 108 -0.64 -2.28 4.61
CA GLY A 108 -1.88 -2.62 5.32
C GLY A 108 -2.61 -1.39 5.85
N LYS A 109 -1.89 -0.46 6.49
CA LYS A 109 -2.47 0.79 7.01
C LYS A 109 -3.10 1.63 5.90
N VAL A 110 -2.35 1.90 4.83
CA VAL A 110 -2.78 2.79 3.74
C VAL A 110 -3.93 2.15 2.96
N ALA A 111 -3.83 0.86 2.64
CA ALA A 111 -4.90 0.14 1.95
C ALA A 111 -6.20 0.11 2.76
N SER A 112 -6.12 -0.13 4.08
CA SER A 112 -7.28 -0.11 4.97
C SER A 112 -7.90 1.29 5.06
N GLY A 113 -7.07 2.32 5.14
CA GLY A 113 -7.51 3.72 5.16
C GLY A 113 -8.24 4.11 3.88
N ILE A 114 -7.66 3.82 2.71
CA ILE A 114 -8.29 4.10 1.41
C ILE A 114 -9.60 3.32 1.25
N THR A 115 -9.62 2.06 1.68
CA THR A 115 -10.83 1.21 1.64
C THR A 115 -11.93 1.78 2.53
N ALA A 116 -11.61 2.20 3.76
CA ALA A 116 -12.56 2.80 4.68
C ALA A 116 -13.11 4.14 4.14
N GLU A 117 -12.26 4.97 3.55
CA GLU A 117 -12.66 6.25 2.97
C GLU A 117 -13.57 6.06 1.76
N LEU A 118 -13.21 5.18 0.82
CA LEU A 118 -14.07 4.83 -0.32
C LEU A 118 -15.38 4.18 0.12
N GLY A 119 -15.34 3.30 1.13
CA GLY A 119 -16.55 2.69 1.70
C GLY A 119 -17.48 3.73 2.31
N SER A 120 -16.95 4.68 3.07
CA SER A 120 -17.72 5.79 3.63
C SER A 120 -18.33 6.67 2.53
N MET A 121 -17.57 6.97 1.47
CA MET A 121 -18.07 7.72 0.31
C MET A 121 -19.15 6.97 -0.46
N GLN A 122 -19.11 5.63 -0.50
CA GLN A 122 -20.16 4.81 -1.11
C GLN A 122 -21.44 4.81 -0.26
N VAL A 123 -21.31 4.64 1.07
CA VAL A 123 -22.47 4.64 1.99
C VAL A 123 -23.14 6.01 2.07
N THR A 124 -22.38 7.08 1.92
CA THR A 124 -22.90 8.46 1.87
C THR A 124 -23.30 8.91 0.46
N GLU A 125 -23.34 7.99 -0.51
CA GLU A 125 -23.75 8.23 -1.91
C GLU A 125 -22.91 9.29 -2.65
N GLN A 126 -21.75 9.70 -2.13
CA GLN A 126 -20.89 10.70 -2.78
C GLN A 126 -20.36 10.22 -4.14
N ILE A 127 -20.10 8.92 -4.27
CA ILE A 127 -19.65 8.32 -5.54
C ILE A 127 -20.78 8.39 -6.58
N ASP A 128 -22.02 8.12 -6.18
CA ASP A 128 -23.17 8.18 -7.08
C ASP A 128 -23.54 9.63 -7.43
N ALA A 129 -23.41 10.56 -6.50
CA ALA A 129 -23.52 11.99 -6.77
C ALA A 129 -22.51 12.47 -7.82
N LEU A 130 -21.25 12.02 -7.75
CA LEU A 130 -20.24 12.32 -8.77
C LEU A 130 -20.63 11.77 -10.15
N ARG A 131 -21.20 10.56 -10.20
CA ARG A 131 -21.70 9.97 -11.46
C ARG A 131 -22.88 10.78 -12.02
N ALA A 132 -23.81 11.23 -11.17
CA ALA A 132 -24.98 11.99 -11.57
C ALA A 132 -24.62 13.32 -12.25
N ILE A 133 -23.55 13.98 -11.81
CA ILE A 133 -23.04 15.22 -12.42
C ILE A 133 -22.04 14.96 -13.58
N GLY A 134 -21.93 13.71 -14.05
CA GLY A 134 -21.07 13.34 -15.18
C GLY A 134 -19.57 13.29 -14.88
N VAL A 135 -19.16 13.33 -13.61
CA VAL A 135 -17.74 13.28 -13.23
C VAL A 135 -17.26 11.84 -13.13
N ASN A 136 -16.14 11.54 -13.78
CA ASN A 136 -15.49 10.24 -13.68
C ASN A 136 -14.85 10.06 -12.28
N TYR A 137 -15.52 9.29 -11.43
CA TYR A 137 -15.06 9.00 -10.06
C TYR A 137 -13.71 8.26 -10.00
N ILE A 138 -13.38 7.42 -10.99
CA ILE A 138 -12.09 6.70 -11.04
C ILE A 138 -10.94 7.70 -11.19
N LYS A 139 -11.07 8.65 -12.13
CA LYS A 139 -10.07 9.71 -12.33
C LYS A 139 -9.94 10.65 -11.13
N ARG A 140 -11.03 10.89 -10.40
CA ARG A 140 -11.06 11.87 -9.31
C ARG A 140 -10.67 11.30 -7.95
N LEU A 141 -11.01 10.05 -7.66
CA LEU A 141 -10.82 9.43 -6.35
C LEU A 141 -9.74 8.34 -6.37
N VAL A 142 -9.79 7.42 -7.33
CA VAL A 142 -8.96 6.20 -7.33
C VAL A 142 -7.55 6.49 -7.85
N VAL A 143 -7.44 7.11 -9.03
CA VAL A 143 -6.15 7.35 -9.68
C VAL A 143 -5.21 8.22 -8.83
N PRO A 144 -5.64 9.35 -8.23
CA PRO A 144 -4.74 10.19 -7.44
C PRO A 144 -4.18 9.48 -6.21
N ARG A 145 -5.02 8.71 -5.50
CA ARG A 145 -4.59 7.90 -4.34
C ARG A 145 -3.61 6.81 -4.72
N LEU A 146 -3.84 6.13 -5.86
CA LEU A 146 -2.92 5.12 -6.37
C LEU A 146 -1.58 5.73 -6.76
N MET A 147 -1.58 6.86 -7.47
CA MET A 147 -0.34 7.57 -7.84
C MET A 147 0.42 8.06 -6.60
N ALA A 148 -0.29 8.64 -5.63
CA ALA A 148 0.31 9.05 -4.37
C ALA A 148 0.93 7.86 -3.62
N ALA A 149 0.23 6.72 -3.53
CA ALA A 149 0.77 5.52 -2.90
C ALA A 149 2.01 4.99 -3.63
N VAL A 150 1.99 4.90 -4.96
CA VAL A 150 3.15 4.43 -5.74
C VAL A 150 4.38 5.33 -5.55
N LEU A 151 4.19 6.65 -5.41
CA LEU A 151 5.27 7.60 -5.16
C LEU A 151 5.76 7.57 -3.70
N VAL A 152 4.84 7.50 -2.74
CA VAL A 152 5.16 7.58 -1.32
C VAL A 152 5.82 6.30 -0.81
N PHE A 153 5.42 5.12 -1.29
CA PHE A 153 5.94 3.86 -0.75
C PHE A 153 7.47 3.73 -0.85
N PRO A 154 8.09 3.93 -2.03
CA PRO A 154 9.55 3.92 -2.14
C PRO A 154 10.22 4.98 -1.27
N LEU A 155 9.61 6.16 -1.13
CA LEU A 155 10.15 7.26 -0.32
C LEU A 155 10.10 6.97 1.18
N VAL A 156 9.13 6.17 1.64
CA VAL A 156 9.00 5.77 3.05
C VAL A 156 9.85 4.53 3.36
N THR A 157 10.21 3.74 2.33
CA THR A 157 11.08 2.57 2.48
C THR A 157 12.55 2.92 2.69
N ILE A 158 13.02 4.02 2.08
CA ILE A 158 14.42 4.49 2.16
C ILE A 158 14.58 5.43 3.36
#